data_AF-A0A2D4LXH0-F1
#
_entry.id   AF-A0A2D4LXH0-F1
#
_cell.length_a   1.000
_cell.length_b   1.000
_cell.length_c   1.000
_cell.angle_alpha   90.00
_cell.angle_beta   90.00
_cell.angle_gamma   90.00
#
_symmetry.space_group_name_H-M   'P 1'
#
loop_
_entity.id
_entity.type
_entity.pdbx_description
1 polymer ?
#
loop_
_entity_poly.entity_id
_entity_poly.type
_entity_poly.pdbx_seq_one_letter_code
_entity_poly.pdbx_strand_id
1 'polypeptide(L)'
;MKASAFTSTEQRHHITVLHEEGYSCTEIAKRVKCHCTTVSRVVEKYQITGSVDDRLRSGRPRKSTKWQDWALQRISMADRKLTSPQITRIWDETCDVKV
;
A
#
# COMPACT_ATOMS: atom_id res chain seq x y z
N MET A 1 -27.27 -12.00 -0.46
CA MET A 1 -26.72 -10.63 -0.53
C MET A 1 -25.39 -10.72 -1.24
N LYS A 2 -25.18 -10.02 -2.36
CA LYS A 2 -23.93 -10.13 -3.14
C LYS A 2 -22.80 -9.51 -2.33
N ALA A 3 -21.70 -10.23 -2.14
CA ALA A 3 -20.46 -9.67 -1.63
C ALA A 3 -19.93 -8.69 -2.68
N SER A 4 -20.16 -7.40 -2.52
CA SER A 4 -19.50 -6.41 -3.37
C SER A 4 -18.08 -6.26 -2.83
N ALA A 5 -17.12 -6.73 -3.62
CA ALA A 5 -15.71 -6.43 -3.43
C ALA A 5 -15.56 -4.91 -3.43
N PHE A 6 -15.16 -4.36 -2.28
CA PHE A 6 -14.89 -2.95 -2.03
C PHE A 6 -16.09 -1.99 -2.15
N THR A 7 -16.38 -1.29 -1.05
CA THR A 7 -17.24 -0.10 -1.04
C THR A 7 -16.57 0.99 -1.87
N SER A 8 -17.29 1.55 -2.84
CA SER A 8 -16.75 2.64 -3.66
C SER A 8 -16.33 3.82 -2.77
N THR A 9 -15.41 4.67 -3.24
CA THR A 9 -15.03 5.90 -2.53
C THR A 9 -16.25 6.76 -2.23
N GLU A 10 -17.20 6.86 -3.16
CA GLU A 10 -18.48 7.56 -2.97
C GLU A 10 -19.30 6.97 -1.82
N GLN A 11 -19.45 5.64 -1.77
CA GLN A 11 -20.18 4.98 -0.70
C GLN A 11 -19.50 5.18 0.67
N ARG A 12 -18.17 5.23 0.72
CA ARG A 12 -17.42 5.54 1.95
C ARG A 12 -17.67 6.97 2.42
N HIS A 13 -17.67 7.94 1.51
CA HIS A 13 -18.03 9.32 1.84
C HIS A 13 -19.49 9.41 2.34
N HIS A 14 -20.41 8.72 1.68
CA HIS A 14 -21.82 8.70 2.11
C HIS A 14 -21.99 8.11 3.53
N ILE A 15 -21.25 7.05 3.85
CA ILE A 15 -21.20 6.50 5.22
C ILE A 15 -20.69 7.53 6.23
N THR A 16 -19.61 8.25 5.89
CA THR A 16 -19.03 9.29 6.75
C THR A 16 -20.01 10.42 7.01
N VAL A 17 -20.66 10.94 5.98
CA VAL A 17 -21.67 12.02 6.11
C VAL A 17 -22.84 11.57 7.01
N LEU A 18 -23.39 10.37 6.77
CA LEU A 18 -24.48 9.85 7.60
C LEU A 18 -24.07 9.61 9.06
N HIS A 19 -22.80 9.28 9.30
CA HIS A 19 -22.28 9.15 10.66
C HIS A 19 -22.16 10.51 11.34
N GLU A 20 -21.71 11.56 10.62
CA GLU A 20 -21.68 12.94 11.13
C GLU A 20 -23.07 13.49 11.43
N GLU A 21 -24.09 13.07 10.67
CA GLU A 21 -25.51 13.36 10.94
C GLU A 21 -26.07 12.63 12.17
N GLY A 22 -25.32 11.67 12.75
CA GLY A 22 -25.70 10.98 13.99
C GLY A 22 -26.53 9.69 13.80
N TYR A 23 -26.62 9.15 12.59
CA TYR A 23 -27.31 7.88 12.37
C TYR A 23 -26.54 6.69 12.95
N SER A 24 -27.28 5.66 13.38
CA SER A 24 -26.67 4.42 13.85
C SER A 24 -26.07 3.60 12.69
N CYS A 25 -25.01 2.83 12.97
CA CYS A 25 -24.36 1.98 11.96
C CYS A 25 -25.33 1.03 11.23
N THR A 26 -26.35 0.52 11.95
CA THR A 26 -27.38 -0.36 11.41
C THR A 26 -28.29 0.36 10.41
N GLU A 27 -28.66 1.61 10.67
CA GLU A 27 -29.47 2.43 9.76
C GLU A 27 -28.67 2.83 8.52
N ILE A 28 -27.40 3.21 8.72
CA ILE A 28 -26.47 3.52 7.62
C ILE A 28 -26.31 2.31 6.69
N ALA A 29 -26.12 1.11 7.26
CA ALA A 29 -25.99 -0.11 6.50
C ALA A 29 -27.21 -0.39 5.61
N LYS A 30 -28.43 -0.15 6.12
CA LYS A 30 -29.68 -0.28 5.36
C LYS A 30 -29.77 0.74 4.21
N ARG A 31 -29.40 2.00 4.46
CA ARG A 31 -29.43 3.07 3.45
C ARG A 31 -28.41 2.84 2.32
N VAL A 32 -27.16 2.53 2.68
CA VAL A 32 -26.05 2.33 1.74
C VAL A 32 -26.06 0.94 1.10
N LYS A 33 -26.93 0.03 1.59
CA LYS A 33 -27.03 -1.38 1.16
C LYS A 33 -25.71 -2.12 1.31
N CYS A 34 -25.03 -1.91 2.44
CA CYS A 34 -23.78 -2.58 2.79
C CYS A 34 -23.91 -3.33 4.12
N HIS A 35 -22.90 -4.13 4.46
CA HIS A 35 -22.90 -4.86 5.73
C HIS A 35 -22.55 -3.93 6.90
N CYS A 36 -23.17 -4.13 8.07
CA CYS A 36 -22.94 -3.30 9.25
C CYS A 36 -21.45 -3.26 9.66
N THR A 37 -20.74 -4.39 9.57
CA THR A 37 -19.29 -4.41 9.86
C THR A 37 -18.47 -3.58 8.89
N THR A 38 -18.91 -3.40 7.65
CA THR A 38 -18.26 -2.51 6.69
C THR A 38 -18.41 -1.06 7.13
N VAL A 39 -19.62 -0.66 7.55
CA VAL A 39 -19.87 0.68 8.12
C VAL A 39 -18.97 0.92 9.33
N SER A 40 -18.95 0.00 10.30
CA SER A 40 -18.12 0.11 11.50
C SER A 40 -16.63 0.30 11.17
N ARG A 41 -16.09 -0.50 10.24
CA ARG A 41 -14.67 -0.38 9.81
C ARG A 41 -14.37 0.95 9.12
N VAL A 42 -15.30 1.47 8.32
CA VAL A 42 -15.13 2.77 7.64
C VAL A 42 -15.14 3.90 8.66
N VAL A 43 -16.09 3.88 9.61
CA VAL A 43 -16.22 4.87 10.68
C VAL A 43 -14.98 4.87 11.58
N GLU A 44 -14.54 3.69 12.03
CA GLU A 44 -13.34 3.55 12.88
C GLU A 44 -12.10 4.11 12.17
N LYS A 45 -11.90 3.74 10.89
CA LYS A 45 -10.80 4.28 10.08
C LYS A 45 -10.88 5.80 9.96
N TYR A 46 -12.08 6.34 9.71
CA TYR A 46 -12.29 7.78 9.58
C TYR A 46 -12.02 8.53 10.89
N GLN A 47 -12.45 7.99 12.03
CA GLN A 47 -12.16 8.59 13.34
C GLN A 47 -10.65 8.63 13.65
N ILE A 48 -9.90 7.61 13.22
CA ILE A 48 -8.44 7.55 13.44
C ILE A 48 -7.66 8.46 12.46
N THR A 49 -8.04 8.44 11.18
CA THR A 49 -7.24 9.03 10.09
C THR A 49 -7.77 10.37 9.60
N GLY A 50 -9.06 10.65 9.80
CA GLY A 50 -9.77 11.79 9.21
C GLY A 50 -9.98 11.70 7.69
N SER A 51 -9.61 10.58 7.07
CA SER A 51 -9.71 10.38 5.62
C SER A 51 -10.34 9.04 5.28
N VAL A 52 -11.15 9.05 4.22
CA VAL A 52 -11.76 7.85 3.64
C VAL A 52 -10.86 7.20 2.58
N ASP A 53 -9.83 7.88 2.10
CA ASP A 53 -8.96 7.44 1.01
C ASP A 53 -8.13 6.20 1.37
N ASP A 54 -7.79 5.41 0.38
CA ASP A 54 -6.97 4.23 0.61
C ASP A 54 -5.55 4.62 1.01
N ARG A 55 -5.03 3.98 2.06
CA ARG A 55 -3.65 4.18 2.48
C ARG A 55 -2.72 3.68 1.37
N LEU A 56 -1.68 4.45 1.07
CA LEU A 56 -0.57 4.00 0.23
C LEU A 56 -0.02 2.67 0.78
N ARG A 57 -0.02 1.64 -0.06
CA ARG A 57 0.53 0.34 0.32
C ARG A 57 2.05 0.45 0.36
N SER A 58 2.69 -0.12 1.37
CA SER A 58 4.15 -0.09 1.54
C SER A 58 4.91 -0.86 0.45
N GLY A 59 4.23 -1.74 -0.29
CA GLY A 59 4.87 -2.63 -1.26
C GLY A 59 5.84 -3.62 -0.59
N ARG A 60 6.57 -4.38 -1.41
CA ARG A 60 7.66 -5.25 -0.95
C ARG A 60 8.93 -4.41 -0.82
N PRO A 61 9.68 -4.51 0.30
CA PRO A 61 10.95 -3.82 0.42
C PRO A 61 11.91 -4.28 -0.69
N ARG A 62 12.75 -3.36 -1.17
CA ARG A 62 13.77 -3.69 -2.16
C ARG A 62 14.84 -4.59 -1.54
N LYS A 63 15.43 -5.48 -2.34
CA LYS A 63 16.56 -6.30 -1.92
C LYS A 63 17.82 -5.47 -1.64
N SER A 64 18.00 -4.39 -2.40
CA SER A 64 19.19 -3.53 -2.32
C SER A 64 18.88 -2.18 -1.68
N THR A 65 19.88 -1.64 -1.00
CA THR A 65 19.91 -0.25 -0.53
C THR A 65 20.36 0.71 -1.64
N LYS A 66 20.15 2.01 -1.45
CA LYS A 66 20.57 3.04 -2.43
C LYS A 66 22.08 3.01 -2.70
N TRP A 67 22.88 2.81 -1.65
CA TRP A 67 24.33 2.76 -1.77
C TRP A 67 24.80 1.51 -2.54
N GLN A 68 24.15 0.38 -2.30
CA GLN A 68 24.44 -0.86 -3.02
C GLN A 68 24.14 -0.68 -4.53
N ASP A 69 23.01 -0.08 -4.90
CA ASP A 69 22.73 0.22 -6.32
C ASP A 69 23.76 1.16 -6.95
N TRP A 70 24.26 2.14 -6.19
CA TRP A 70 25.30 3.04 -6.66
C TRP A 70 26.62 2.31 -6.90
N ALA A 71 26.97 1.35 -6.03
CA ALA A 71 28.12 0.48 -6.25
C ALA A 71 27.94 -0.37 -7.50
N LEU A 72 26.75 -0.95 -7.71
CA LEU A 72 26.40 -1.73 -8.90
C LEU A 72 26.58 -0.91 -10.19
N GLN A 73 26.06 0.33 -10.20
CA GLN A 73 26.21 1.26 -11.32
C GLN A 73 27.68 1.58 -11.58
N ARG A 74 28.48 1.83 -10.53
CA ARG A 74 29.91 2.13 -10.68
C ARG A 74 30.69 0.97 -11.29
N ILE A 75 30.43 -0.27 -10.88
CA ILE A 75 31.06 -1.47 -11.44
C ILE A 75 30.75 -1.57 -12.95
N SER A 76 29.47 -1.41 -13.33
CA SER A 76 29.05 -1.45 -14.74
C SER A 76 29.64 -0.30 -15.57
N MET A 77 29.82 0.89 -14.98
CA MET A 77 30.42 2.03 -15.67
C MET A 77 31.93 1.91 -15.84
N ALA A 78 32.62 1.28 -14.88
CA ALA A 78 34.06 1.07 -14.94
C ALA A 78 34.46 0.12 -16.09
N ASP A 79 33.69 -0.96 -16.29
CA ASP A 79 33.84 -1.84 -17.45
C ASP A 79 32.49 -2.24 -18.03
N ARG A 80 32.17 -1.63 -19.18
CA ARG A 80 30.91 -1.83 -19.91
C ARG A 80 30.81 -3.21 -20.58
N LYS A 81 31.88 -4.00 -20.61
CA LYS A 81 31.89 -5.35 -21.19
C LYS A 81 31.60 -6.44 -20.17
N LEU A 82 31.54 -6.11 -18.87
CA LEU A 82 31.22 -7.08 -17.84
C LEU A 82 29.80 -7.63 -18.00
N THR A 83 29.68 -8.95 -17.87
CA THR A 83 28.38 -9.63 -17.89
C THR A 83 27.71 -9.57 -16.52
N SER A 84 26.38 -9.70 -16.48
CA SER A 84 25.64 -9.62 -15.21
C SER A 84 26.16 -10.55 -14.11
N PRO A 85 26.49 -11.84 -14.35
CA PRO A 85 27.04 -12.71 -13.31
C PRO A 85 28.40 -12.23 -12.77
N GLN A 86 29.25 -11.66 -13.62
CA GLN A 86 30.54 -11.09 -13.20
C GLN A 86 30.31 -9.84 -12.33
N ILE A 87 29.37 -8.98 -12.73
CA ILE A 87 29.00 -7.80 -11.95
C ILE A 87 28.43 -8.21 -10.59
N THR A 88 27.55 -9.22 -10.54
CA THR A 88 27.00 -9.74 -9.27
C THR A 88 28.10 -10.22 -8.35
N ARG A 89 29.07 -11.01 -8.84
CA ARG A 89 30.18 -11.49 -8.03
C ARG A 89 30.99 -10.35 -7.40
N ILE A 90 31.37 -9.35 -8.20
CA ILE A 90 32.11 -8.18 -7.71
C ILE A 90 31.25 -7.39 -6.70
N TRP A 91 29.97 -7.23 -7.00
CA TRP A 91 29.04 -6.49 -6.16
C TRP A 91 28.82 -7.15 -4.80
N ASP A 92 28.68 -8.48 -4.77
CA ASP A 92 28.56 -9.28 -3.55
C ASP A 92 29.84 -9.18 -2.70
N GLU A 93 31.02 -9.29 -3.33
CA GLU A 93 32.33 -9.11 -2.68
C GLU A 93 32.47 -7.71 -2.04
N THR A 94 31.87 -6.68 -2.65
CA THR A 94 32.01 -5.28 -2.19
C THR A 94 30.95 -4.88 -1.14
N CYS A 95 29.75 -5.46 -1.22
CA CYS A 95 28.56 -4.96 -0.53
C CYS A 95 27.88 -5.96 0.43
N ASP A 96 28.40 -7.20 0.54
CA ASP A 96 27.84 -8.33 1.30
C ASP A 96 26.31 -8.45 1.13
N VAL A 97 25.85 -8.44 -0.12
CA VAL A 97 24.43 -8.60 -0.45
C VAL A 97 24.19 -10.05 -0.84
N LYS A 98 23.24 -10.70 -0.17
CA LYS A 98 22.76 -12.03 -0.59
C LYS A 98 21.62 -11.85 -1.58
N VAL A 99 21.93 -11.88 -2.88
CA VAL A 99 20.93 -11.81 -3.98
C VAL A 99 20.15 -13.09 -4.11
#